data_AF-A0A937T8L7-F1
#
_entry.id   AF-A0A937T8L7-F1
#
_cell.length_a   1.000
_cell.length_b   1.000
_cell.length_c   1.000
_cell.angle_alpha   90.00
_cell.angle_beta   90.00
_cell.angle_gamma   90.00
#
_symmetry.space_group_name_H-M   'P 1'
#
loop_
_entity.id
_entity.type
_entity.pdbx_description
1 polymer ?
#
loop_
_entity_poly.entity_id
_entity_poly.type
_entity_poly.pdbx_seq_one_letter_code
_entity_poly.pdbx_strand_id
1 'polypeptide(L)'
;MNLSRSIPALKAPADRMIGLIKIVHRWTGDRKAMDDAIVKYLRDVSGASRRNLIRAYAVPTLSHLGLIEGRGENLRCSPDGESLVNAAQQSDDAGLRRFGYLLHTLDSEKGLLVLSELADMQADEQPVSRDDLGTILWNKHHSQLAEQGLTSTALADRLAKWLAYLEYVRFIDLRDTNIMLNPAQIEASLAANKVEVAGELFRRLLFEGYEQLKSHVMGSVYVPIPDLRRCVAGHLLEQGMPISEAQFDDLLRQQPRVMEEHVILLSPPGRRSDGGIWIGKNYYYYVSIYPSKGESNA
;
A
#
# COMPACT_ATOMS: atom_id res chain seq x y z
N MET A 1 15.11 -13.94 -0.19
CA MET A 1 15.53 -12.70 0.48
C MET A 1 14.26 -11.98 0.89
N ASN A 2 14.09 -11.69 2.19
CA ASN A 2 12.99 -10.84 2.63
C ASN A 2 13.15 -9.46 1.99
N LEU A 3 12.03 -8.81 1.65
CA LEU A 3 12.03 -7.39 1.30
C LEU A 3 12.84 -6.64 2.35
N SER A 4 13.82 -5.86 1.89
CA SER A 4 14.64 -5.06 2.78
C SER A 4 13.73 -4.00 3.40
N ARG A 5 13.35 -4.22 4.67
CA ARG A 5 12.45 -3.34 5.41
C ARG A 5 13.10 -1.97 5.56
N SER A 6 12.36 -0.91 5.31
CA SER A 6 12.86 0.46 5.53
C SER A 6 11.69 1.43 5.70
N ILE A 7 11.90 2.50 6.47
CA ILE A 7 10.96 3.61 6.51
C ILE A 7 10.97 4.28 5.13
N PRO A 8 9.79 4.51 4.50
CA PRO A 8 9.72 5.12 3.18
C PRO A 8 10.28 6.54 3.18
N ALA A 9 10.92 6.94 2.09
CA ALA A 9 11.39 8.31 1.90
C ALA A 9 10.22 9.20 1.48
N LEU A 10 9.48 9.71 2.45
CA LEU A 10 8.35 10.62 2.25
C LEU A 10 8.88 12.06 2.13
N LYS A 11 8.26 12.88 1.28
CA LYS A 11 8.62 14.31 1.18
C LYS A 11 7.43 15.23 1.30
N ALA A 12 6.28 14.83 0.76
CA ALA A 12 5.08 15.64 0.88
C ALA A 12 4.50 15.59 2.31
N PRO A 13 3.93 16.69 2.83
CA PRO A 13 3.28 16.74 4.14
C PRO A 13 2.11 15.75 4.25
N ALA A 14 1.92 15.20 5.45
CA ALA A 14 0.89 14.19 5.71
C ALA A 14 -0.53 14.69 5.46
N ASP A 15 -0.82 15.94 5.87
CA ASP A 15 -2.11 16.64 5.68
C ASP A 15 -2.48 16.85 4.20
N ARG A 16 -1.51 16.70 3.28
CA ARG A 16 -1.75 16.85 1.85
C ARG A 16 -2.07 15.55 1.14
N MET A 17 -1.90 14.40 1.78
CA MET A 17 -1.98 13.09 1.11
C MET A 17 -3.36 12.80 0.53
N ILE A 18 -4.41 12.99 1.32
CA ILE A 18 -5.79 12.73 0.87
C ILE A 18 -6.18 13.65 -0.29
N GLY A 19 -5.79 14.93 -0.25
CA GLY A 19 -6.03 15.85 -1.35
C GLY A 19 -5.25 15.49 -2.61
N LEU A 20 -3.98 15.07 -2.47
CA LEU A 20 -3.15 14.63 -3.59
C LEU A 20 -3.71 13.37 -4.26
N ILE A 21 -4.16 12.38 -3.50
CA ILE A 21 -4.74 11.16 -4.09
C ILE A 21 -6.08 11.44 -4.77
N LYS A 22 -6.91 12.34 -4.21
CA LYS A 22 -8.14 12.84 -4.86
C LYS A 22 -7.83 13.50 -6.22
N ILE A 23 -6.71 14.23 -6.33
CA ILE A 23 -6.27 14.81 -7.61
C ILE A 23 -5.90 13.72 -8.62
N VAL A 24 -5.11 12.72 -8.21
CA VAL A 24 -4.71 11.61 -9.10
C VAL A 24 -5.93 10.85 -9.59
N HIS A 25 -6.85 10.50 -8.69
CA HIS A 25 -8.11 9.82 -9.03
C HIS A 25 -8.90 10.61 -10.08
N ARG A 26 -9.16 11.90 -9.81
CA ARG A 26 -9.97 12.76 -10.69
C ARG A 26 -9.40 12.91 -12.10
N TRP A 27 -8.08 12.96 -12.24
CA TRP A 27 -7.40 13.24 -13.51
C TRP A 27 -6.69 12.02 -14.09
N THR A 28 -7.11 10.80 -13.71
CA THR A 28 -6.61 9.58 -14.32
C THR A 28 -6.87 9.60 -15.83
N GLY A 29 -5.82 9.42 -16.64
CA GLY A 29 -5.88 9.53 -18.10
C GLY A 29 -5.63 10.93 -18.68
N ASP A 30 -5.53 11.98 -17.85
CA ASP A 30 -5.11 13.33 -18.27
C ASP A 30 -3.90 13.80 -17.45
N ARG A 31 -2.70 13.44 -17.92
CA ARG A 31 -1.46 13.73 -17.20
C ARG A 31 -1.21 15.21 -17.01
N LYS A 32 -1.55 16.03 -18.01
CA LYS A 32 -1.29 17.47 -17.98
C LYS A 32 -2.15 18.14 -16.92
N ALA A 33 -3.45 17.86 -16.91
CA ALA A 33 -4.37 18.40 -15.91
C ALA A 33 -4.03 17.92 -14.49
N MET A 34 -3.62 16.65 -14.34
CA MET A 34 -3.13 16.10 -13.07
C MET A 34 -1.92 16.88 -12.56
N ASP A 35 -0.89 17.06 -13.39
CA ASP A 35 0.32 17.77 -13.03
C ASP A 35 0.02 19.25 -12.68
N ASP A 36 -0.86 19.91 -13.42
CA ASP A 36 -1.32 21.28 -13.11
C ASP A 36 -2.03 21.36 -11.75
N ALA A 37 -2.92 20.42 -11.46
CA ALA A 37 -3.66 20.37 -10.21
C ALA A 37 -2.76 20.06 -9.00
N ILE A 38 -1.84 19.09 -9.10
CA ILE A 38 -0.85 18.79 -8.06
C ILE A 38 0.00 20.03 -7.76
N VAL A 39 0.47 20.69 -8.82
CA VAL A 39 1.31 21.88 -8.70
C VAL A 39 0.59 23.02 -8.00
N LYS A 40 -0.67 23.26 -8.36
CA LYS A 40 -1.51 24.27 -7.71
C LYS A 40 -1.73 23.93 -6.24
N TYR A 41 -2.01 22.66 -5.94
CA TYR A 41 -2.34 22.18 -4.60
C TYR A 41 -1.17 22.22 -3.61
N LEU A 42 0.07 22.09 -4.09
CA LEU A 42 1.27 22.12 -3.26
C LEU A 42 1.97 23.48 -3.20
N ARG A 43 1.44 24.48 -3.91
CA ARG A 43 2.13 25.77 -4.07
C ARG A 43 2.14 26.61 -2.79
N ASP A 44 1.14 26.43 -1.94
CA ASP A 44 0.99 27.08 -0.64
C ASP A 44 2.00 26.56 0.40
N VAL A 45 2.45 25.31 0.26
CA VAL A 45 3.38 24.65 1.19
C VAL A 45 4.82 24.55 0.69
N SER A 46 5.09 24.81 -0.59
CA SER A 46 6.46 24.69 -1.13
C SER A 46 6.74 25.62 -2.32
N GLY A 47 7.86 26.35 -2.22
CA GLY A 47 8.43 27.16 -3.29
C GLY A 47 9.21 26.36 -4.35
N ALA A 48 9.20 25.02 -4.29
CA ALA A 48 9.95 24.20 -5.22
C ALA A 48 9.47 24.36 -6.68
N SER A 49 10.36 24.11 -7.64
CA SER A 49 10.02 24.15 -9.06
C SER A 49 8.88 23.16 -9.37
N ARG A 50 8.09 23.46 -10.42
CA ARG A 50 7.02 22.56 -10.92
C ARG A 50 7.50 21.11 -11.04
N ARG A 51 8.65 20.92 -11.69
CA ARG A 51 9.26 19.59 -11.89
C ARG A 51 9.52 18.89 -10.56
N ASN A 52 10.02 19.61 -9.55
CA ASN A 52 10.34 19.04 -8.25
C ASN A 52 9.09 18.70 -7.43
N LEU A 53 8.05 19.56 -7.46
CA LEU A 53 6.77 19.25 -6.80
C LEU A 53 6.17 17.92 -7.30
N ILE A 54 6.26 17.66 -8.59
CA ILE A 54 5.72 16.43 -9.17
C ILE A 54 6.68 15.26 -8.94
N ARG A 55 7.92 15.38 -9.45
CA ARG A 55 8.85 14.24 -9.59
C ARG A 55 9.66 13.92 -8.34
N ALA A 56 9.79 14.86 -7.42
CA ALA A 56 10.55 14.67 -6.19
C ALA A 56 9.67 14.67 -4.94
N TYR A 57 8.45 15.22 -5.03
CA TYR A 57 7.57 15.44 -3.89
C TYR A 57 6.33 14.54 -3.93
N ALA A 58 5.36 14.84 -4.80
CA ALA A 58 4.05 14.17 -4.82
C ALA A 58 4.15 12.71 -5.28
N VAL A 59 4.63 12.48 -6.51
CA VAL A 59 4.62 11.13 -7.12
C VAL A 59 5.46 10.13 -6.32
N PRO A 60 6.72 10.44 -5.91
CA PRO A 60 7.48 9.51 -5.09
C PRO A 60 6.83 9.21 -3.75
N THR A 61 6.27 10.23 -3.07
CA THR A 61 5.63 10.03 -1.76
C THR A 61 4.41 9.11 -1.89
N LEU A 62 3.50 9.41 -2.82
CA LEU A 62 2.31 8.58 -3.08
C LEU A 62 2.68 7.14 -3.50
N SER A 63 3.73 6.99 -4.32
CA SER A 63 4.21 5.67 -4.76
C SER A 63 4.83 4.87 -3.61
N HIS A 64 5.63 5.50 -2.74
CA HIS A 64 6.19 4.86 -1.56
C HIS A 64 5.12 4.43 -0.55
N LEU A 65 4.01 5.15 -0.49
CA LEU A 65 2.83 4.79 0.31
C LEU A 65 1.96 3.72 -0.36
N GLY A 66 2.28 3.29 -1.58
CA GLY A 66 1.47 2.33 -2.33
C GLY A 66 0.10 2.87 -2.76
N LEU A 67 -0.11 4.19 -2.77
CA LEU A 67 -1.39 4.81 -3.11
C LEU A 67 -1.56 5.02 -4.63
N ILE A 68 -0.47 5.01 -5.39
CA ILE A 68 -0.48 5.14 -6.84
C ILE A 68 0.41 4.10 -7.48
N GLU A 69 0.13 3.82 -8.74
CA GLU A 69 0.87 2.89 -9.58
C GLU A 69 0.97 3.42 -11.03
N GLY A 70 1.78 2.75 -11.85
CA GLY A 70 2.04 3.15 -13.23
C GLY A 70 3.07 4.29 -13.36
N ARG A 71 3.30 4.73 -14.60
CA ARG A 71 4.27 5.78 -14.96
C ARG A 71 3.78 6.59 -16.14
N GLY A 72 4.22 7.85 -16.23
CA GLY A 72 3.89 8.74 -17.34
C GLY A 72 2.39 8.98 -17.45
N GLU A 73 1.84 8.71 -18.63
CA GLU A 73 0.41 8.80 -18.95
C GLU A 73 -0.44 7.74 -18.24
N ASN A 74 0.17 6.61 -17.83
CA ASN A 74 -0.54 5.52 -17.15
C ASN A 74 -0.54 5.66 -15.62
N LEU A 75 -0.17 6.83 -15.08
CA LEU A 75 -0.19 7.07 -13.64
C LEU A 75 -1.64 7.13 -13.15
N ARG A 76 -1.97 6.31 -12.14
CA ARG A 76 -3.31 6.24 -11.57
C ARG A 76 -3.26 5.82 -10.10
N CYS A 77 -4.40 5.87 -9.42
CA CYS A 77 -4.54 5.28 -8.09
C CYS A 77 -4.31 3.76 -8.14
N SER A 78 -3.67 3.24 -7.11
CA SER A 78 -3.71 1.81 -6.79
C SER A 78 -5.07 1.45 -6.18
N PRO A 79 -5.40 0.15 -5.98
CA PRO A 79 -6.55 -0.25 -5.17
C PRO A 79 -6.60 0.41 -3.79
N ASP A 80 -5.44 0.52 -3.13
CA ASP A 80 -5.33 1.22 -1.83
C ASP A 80 -5.65 2.72 -1.98
N GLY A 81 -5.14 3.38 -3.01
CA GLY A 81 -5.46 4.77 -3.32
C GLY A 81 -6.94 5.00 -3.62
N GLU A 82 -7.55 4.14 -4.42
CA GLU A 82 -9.00 4.16 -4.73
C GLU A 82 -9.83 4.00 -3.45
N SER A 83 -9.50 3.00 -2.62
CA SER A 83 -10.20 2.78 -1.36
C SER A 83 -10.12 3.98 -0.41
N LEU A 84 -8.98 4.67 -0.38
CA LEU A 84 -8.78 5.89 0.41
C LEU A 84 -9.63 7.05 -0.11
N VAL A 85 -9.67 7.25 -1.43
CA VAL A 85 -10.50 8.30 -2.04
C VAL A 85 -11.97 8.08 -1.71
N ASN A 86 -12.47 6.85 -1.85
CA ASN A 86 -13.86 6.50 -1.56
C ASN A 86 -14.20 6.72 -0.08
N ALA A 87 -13.35 6.28 0.86
CA ALA A 87 -13.57 6.54 2.28
C ALA A 87 -13.60 8.06 2.58
N ALA A 88 -12.68 8.82 1.98
CA ALA A 88 -12.60 10.27 2.14
C ALA A 88 -13.70 11.06 1.40
N GLN A 89 -14.53 10.41 0.58
CA GLN A 89 -15.76 11.00 0.03
C GLN A 89 -16.94 10.83 0.99
N GLN A 90 -16.91 9.82 1.87
CA GLN A 90 -17.95 9.60 2.88
C GLN A 90 -17.81 10.57 4.04
N SER A 91 -16.60 10.73 4.58
CA SER A 91 -16.27 11.74 5.60
C SER A 91 -14.75 11.88 5.76
N ASP A 92 -14.30 12.99 6.33
CA ASP A 92 -12.88 13.19 6.64
C ASP A 92 -12.37 12.13 7.62
N ASP A 93 -13.16 11.80 8.65
CA ASP A 93 -12.83 10.77 9.63
C ASP A 93 -12.74 9.36 9.01
N ALA A 94 -13.64 9.02 8.08
CA ALA A 94 -13.53 7.76 7.34
C ALA A 94 -12.26 7.72 6.48
N GLY A 95 -11.92 8.84 5.83
CA GLY A 95 -10.65 9.00 5.10
C GLY A 95 -9.42 8.83 6.00
N LEU A 96 -9.41 9.45 7.18
CA LEU A 96 -8.32 9.33 8.16
C LEU A 96 -8.18 7.90 8.68
N ARG A 97 -9.28 7.23 9.04
CA ARG A 97 -9.25 5.81 9.48
C ARG A 97 -8.74 4.90 8.38
N ARG A 98 -9.19 5.09 7.13
CA ARG A 98 -8.68 4.30 5.99
C ARG A 98 -7.20 4.56 5.78
N PHE A 99 -6.76 5.81 5.87
CA PHE A 99 -5.35 6.13 5.72
C PHE A 99 -4.50 5.52 6.84
N GLY A 100 -4.97 5.60 8.08
CA GLY A 100 -4.31 4.96 9.24
C GLY A 100 -4.18 3.45 9.06
N TYR A 101 -5.23 2.78 8.60
CA TYR A 101 -5.17 1.35 8.26
C TYR A 101 -4.08 1.05 7.21
N LEU A 102 -4.01 1.82 6.12
CA LEU A 102 -2.98 1.63 5.09
C LEU A 102 -1.56 1.89 5.62
N LEU A 103 -1.37 2.90 6.47
CA LEU A 103 -0.09 3.17 7.11
C LEU A 103 0.32 2.05 8.07
N HIS A 104 -0.63 1.51 8.85
CA HIS A 104 -0.39 0.36 9.71
C HIS A 104 0.08 -0.85 8.90
N THR A 105 -0.65 -1.20 7.83
CA THR A 105 -0.28 -2.31 6.94
C THR A 105 1.12 -2.09 6.34
N LEU A 106 1.42 -0.87 5.90
CA LEU A 106 2.73 -0.52 5.36
C LEU A 106 3.83 -0.70 6.41
N ASP A 107 3.60 -0.25 7.65
CA ASP A 107 4.54 -0.39 8.77
C ASP A 107 4.80 -1.86 9.10
N SER A 108 3.74 -2.67 9.22
CA SER A 108 3.80 -4.07 9.65
C SER A 108 4.42 -5.00 8.60
N GLU A 109 4.19 -4.73 7.31
CA GLU A 109 4.62 -5.62 6.23
C GLU A 109 5.94 -5.21 5.59
N LYS A 110 6.14 -3.90 5.37
CA LYS A 110 7.23 -3.36 4.55
C LYS A 110 8.15 -2.40 5.33
N GLY A 111 7.66 -1.82 6.42
CA GLY A 111 8.36 -0.87 7.28
C GLY A 111 9.30 -1.51 8.29
N LEU A 112 9.90 -0.66 9.14
CA LEU A 112 10.75 -1.07 10.26
C LEU A 112 9.93 -1.39 11.54
N LEU A 113 8.62 -1.65 11.41
CA LEU A 113 7.74 -1.97 12.55
C LEU A 113 7.70 -0.87 13.62
N VAL A 114 7.67 0.41 13.22
CA VAL A 114 7.76 1.55 14.14
C VAL A 114 6.67 1.50 15.22
N LEU A 115 5.44 1.12 14.85
CA LEU A 115 4.34 1.02 15.81
C LEU A 115 4.56 -0.12 16.81
N SER A 116 5.12 -1.25 16.36
CA SER A 116 5.46 -2.38 17.24
C SER A 116 6.57 -2.00 18.21
N GLU A 117 7.63 -1.32 17.76
CA GLU A 117 8.70 -0.90 18.66
C GLU A 117 8.20 0.12 19.69
N LEU A 118 7.31 1.05 19.30
CA LEU A 118 6.67 1.97 20.24
C LEU A 118 5.84 1.22 21.30
N ALA A 119 5.09 0.19 20.89
CA ALA A 119 4.33 -0.64 21.83
C ALA A 119 5.25 -1.43 22.77
N ASP A 120 6.36 -2.00 22.27
CA ASP A 120 7.35 -2.72 23.08
C ASP A 120 8.03 -1.80 24.11
N MET A 121 8.15 -0.50 23.80
CA MET A 121 8.64 0.54 24.70
C MET A 121 7.58 1.09 25.66
N GLN A 122 6.35 0.55 25.62
CA GLN A 122 5.21 1.00 26.43
C GLN A 122 4.87 2.49 26.20
N ALA A 123 4.96 2.93 24.94
CA ALA A 123 4.74 4.33 24.57
C ALA A 123 3.28 4.80 24.79
N ASP A 124 2.35 3.89 25.08
CA ASP A 124 0.98 4.15 25.48
C ASP A 124 0.84 4.52 26.97
N GLU A 125 1.80 4.11 27.81
CA GLU A 125 1.84 4.41 29.25
C GLU A 125 2.78 5.57 29.56
N GLN A 126 3.90 5.69 28.83
CA GLN A 126 4.93 6.70 29.08
C GLN A 126 5.47 7.31 27.78
N PRO A 127 5.84 8.62 27.77
CA PRO A 127 6.42 9.23 26.59
C PRO A 127 7.78 8.63 26.22
N VAL A 128 7.97 8.33 24.94
CA VAL A 128 9.22 7.80 24.38
C VAL A 128 9.94 8.89 23.59
N SER A 129 11.23 9.09 23.82
CA SER A 129 12.03 10.01 23.01
C SER A 129 12.21 9.47 21.59
N ARG A 130 12.04 10.35 20.59
CA ARG A 130 12.33 10.05 19.19
C ARG A 130 13.76 9.56 18.97
N ASP A 131 14.72 10.09 19.71
CA ASP A 131 16.13 9.72 19.56
C ASP A 131 16.40 8.31 20.11
N ASP A 132 15.71 7.92 21.18
CA ASP A 132 15.78 6.55 21.73
C ASP A 132 15.18 5.55 20.75
N LEU A 133 13.99 5.84 20.21
CA LEU A 133 13.36 5.05 19.16
C LEU A 133 14.28 4.91 17.93
N GLY A 134 14.87 6.02 17.47
CA GLY A 134 15.81 6.03 16.35
C GLY A 134 17.04 5.14 16.62
N THR A 135 17.56 5.16 17.84
CA THR A 135 18.69 4.32 18.28
C THR A 135 18.33 2.84 18.28
N ILE A 136 17.15 2.49 18.81
CA ILE A 136 16.65 1.10 18.84
C ILE A 136 16.47 0.56 17.41
N LEU A 137 15.78 1.32 16.56
CA LEU A 137 15.56 0.97 15.16
C LEU A 137 16.89 0.79 14.41
N TRP A 138 17.85 1.69 14.63
CA TRP A 138 19.19 1.57 14.06
C TRP A 138 19.86 0.28 14.52
N ASN A 139 19.95 0.03 15.81
CA ASN A 139 20.65 -1.13 16.34
C ASN A 139 20.05 -2.46 15.84
N LYS A 140 18.71 -2.55 15.81
CA LYS A 140 17.97 -3.75 15.37
C LYS A 140 18.09 -4.02 13.87
N HIS A 141 18.20 -2.97 13.04
CA HIS A 141 18.14 -3.08 11.58
C HIS A 141 19.39 -2.59 10.84
N HIS A 142 20.47 -2.24 11.54
CA HIS A 142 21.64 -1.58 10.93
C HIS A 142 22.23 -2.35 9.75
N SER A 143 22.30 -3.68 9.79
CA SER A 143 22.84 -4.49 8.69
C SER A 143 22.01 -4.35 7.42
N GLN A 144 20.68 -4.43 7.55
CA GLN A 144 19.74 -4.26 6.44
C GLN A 144 19.76 -2.82 5.91
N LEU A 145 19.88 -1.83 6.79
CA LEU A 145 19.94 -0.42 6.42
C LEU A 145 21.28 -0.07 5.74
N ALA A 146 22.39 -0.62 6.21
CA ALA A 146 23.72 -0.41 5.64
C ALA A 146 23.82 -1.01 4.22
N GLU A 147 23.23 -2.19 3.98
CA GLU A 147 23.12 -2.77 2.63
C GLU A 147 22.36 -1.87 1.64
N GLN A 148 21.45 -1.02 2.15
CA GLN A 148 20.71 -0.03 1.36
C GLN A 148 21.44 1.32 1.24
N GLY A 149 22.62 1.47 1.87
CA GLY A 149 23.35 2.74 1.92
C GLY A 149 22.67 3.81 2.80
N LEU A 150 21.81 3.40 3.74
CA LEU A 150 21.16 4.31 4.69
C LEU A 150 22.07 4.60 5.89
N THR A 151 22.28 5.90 6.15
CA THR A 151 22.99 6.38 7.35
C THR A 151 22.02 6.61 8.51
N SER A 152 22.54 6.70 9.74
CA SER A 152 21.73 7.01 10.92
C SER A 152 21.03 8.38 10.80
N THR A 153 21.70 9.37 10.22
CA THR A 153 21.11 10.70 9.94
C THR A 153 19.97 10.61 8.94
N ALA A 154 20.12 9.79 7.88
CA ALA A 154 19.05 9.58 6.91
C ALA A 154 17.87 8.81 7.50
N LEU A 155 18.12 7.87 8.42
CA LEU A 155 17.08 7.20 9.19
C LEU A 155 16.32 8.20 10.07
N ALA A 156 17.03 9.07 10.80
CA ALA A 156 16.40 10.08 11.67
C ALA A 156 15.48 11.03 10.89
N ASP A 157 15.90 11.51 9.72
CA ASP A 157 15.07 12.33 8.82
C ASP A 157 13.82 11.57 8.34
N ARG A 158 13.98 10.31 7.94
CA ARG A 158 12.85 9.46 7.52
C ARG A 158 11.89 9.17 8.66
N LEU A 159 12.41 8.88 9.85
CA LEU A 159 11.62 8.61 11.06
C LEU A 159 10.81 9.85 11.43
N ALA A 160 11.42 11.04 11.45
CA ALA A 160 10.68 12.28 11.75
C ALA A 160 9.50 12.50 10.79
N LYS A 161 9.69 12.24 9.50
CA LYS A 161 8.62 12.35 8.50
C LYS A 161 7.57 11.25 8.64
N TRP A 162 7.97 10.02 8.96
CA TRP A 162 7.05 8.92 9.21
C TRP A 162 6.17 9.19 10.45
N LEU A 163 6.77 9.68 11.53
CA LEU A 163 6.04 10.07 12.74
C LEU A 163 5.00 11.16 12.46
N ALA A 164 5.30 12.14 11.60
CA ALA A 164 4.32 13.14 11.19
C ALA A 164 3.09 12.53 10.47
N TYR A 165 3.27 11.41 9.76
CA TYR A 165 2.15 10.69 9.14
C TYR A 165 1.34 9.92 10.18
N LEU A 166 2.01 9.27 11.14
CA LEU A 166 1.35 8.57 12.24
C LEU A 166 0.58 9.55 13.15
N GLU A 167 1.13 10.74 13.39
CA GLU A 167 0.46 11.82 14.12
C GLU A 167 -0.77 12.33 13.35
N TYR A 168 -0.65 12.53 12.04
CA TYR A 168 -1.76 12.98 11.21
C TYR A 168 -2.98 12.02 11.26
N VAL A 169 -2.74 10.71 11.31
CA VAL A 169 -3.79 9.70 11.49
C VAL A 169 -4.11 9.40 12.97
N ARG A 170 -3.55 10.19 13.89
CA ARG A 170 -3.77 10.13 15.35
C ARG A 170 -3.33 8.82 16.01
N PHE A 171 -2.39 8.09 15.41
CA PHE A 171 -1.80 6.89 16.03
C PHE A 171 -0.80 7.24 17.11
N ILE A 172 -0.23 8.44 17.04
CA ILE A 172 0.66 8.97 18.06
C ILE A 172 0.31 10.43 18.33
N ASP A 173 0.68 10.89 19.53
CA ASP A 173 0.77 12.30 19.86
C ASP A 173 2.26 12.70 19.94
N LEU A 174 2.66 13.76 19.24
CA LEU A 174 4.00 14.32 19.36
C LEU A 174 3.99 15.54 20.27
N ARG A 175 4.86 15.54 21.28
CA ARG A 175 5.13 16.69 22.14
C ARG A 175 6.63 16.91 22.21
N ASP A 176 7.10 17.97 21.56
CA ASP A 176 8.53 18.24 21.34
C ASP A 176 9.22 17.07 20.63
N THR A 177 10.09 16.33 21.34
CA THR A 177 10.76 15.12 20.85
C THR A 177 10.14 13.84 21.37
N ASN A 178 9.11 13.93 22.22
CA ASN A 178 8.49 12.78 22.84
C ASN A 178 7.28 12.30 22.05
N ILE A 179 7.11 10.99 22.05
CA ILE A 179 6.12 10.24 21.31
C ILE A 179 5.25 9.52 22.32
N MET A 180 3.94 9.67 22.21
CA MET A 180 2.96 8.84 22.92
C MET A 180 2.13 8.06 21.91
N LEU A 181 1.95 6.77 22.15
CA LEU A 181 1.14 5.90 21.31
C LEU A 181 -0.34 6.04 21.69
N ASN A 182 -1.22 5.95 20.70
CA ASN A 182 -2.66 5.91 20.89
C ASN A 182 -3.24 4.57 20.36
N PRO A 183 -3.20 3.50 21.18
CA PRO A 183 -3.69 2.18 20.77
C PRO A 183 -5.14 2.18 20.32
N ALA A 184 -6.00 2.97 20.97
CA ALA A 184 -7.43 3.05 20.64
C ALA A 184 -7.68 3.55 19.20
N GLN A 185 -6.87 4.49 18.70
CA GLN A 185 -6.99 4.97 17.31
C GLN A 185 -6.49 3.93 16.30
N ILE A 186 -5.45 3.16 16.66
CA ILE A 186 -4.97 2.04 15.85
C ILE A 186 -6.05 0.98 15.74
N GLU A 187 -6.61 0.54 16.88
CA GLU A 187 -7.69 -0.44 16.94
C GLU A 187 -8.92 0.02 16.17
N ALA A 188 -9.34 1.27 16.33
CA ALA A 188 -10.46 1.84 15.59
C ALA A 188 -10.23 1.82 14.06
N SER A 189 -9.00 2.09 13.62
CA SER A 189 -8.64 2.04 12.20
C SER A 189 -8.61 0.61 11.67
N LEU A 190 -8.11 -0.36 12.44
CA LEU A 190 -8.12 -1.77 12.07
C LEU A 190 -9.55 -2.34 12.03
N ALA A 191 -10.36 -2.07 13.05
CA ALA A 191 -11.73 -2.56 13.16
C ALA A 191 -12.63 -2.01 12.04
N ALA A 192 -12.55 -0.72 11.72
CA ALA A 192 -13.33 -0.10 10.66
C ALA A 192 -12.97 -0.62 9.25
N ASN A 193 -11.81 -1.25 9.09
CA ASN A 193 -11.31 -1.76 7.81
C ASN A 193 -11.27 -3.29 7.74
N LYS A 194 -11.82 -3.98 8.76
CA LYS A 194 -12.02 -5.41 8.74
C LYS A 194 -13.17 -5.75 7.80
N VAL A 195 -12.84 -5.95 6.53
CA VAL A 195 -13.78 -6.40 5.50
C VAL A 195 -13.69 -7.91 5.39
N GLU A 196 -14.78 -8.60 5.71
CA GLU A 196 -14.88 -10.05 5.53
C GLU A 196 -15.45 -10.35 4.15
N VAL A 197 -14.58 -10.80 3.25
CA VAL A 197 -14.98 -11.25 1.91
C VAL A 197 -15.21 -12.75 1.96
N ALA A 198 -16.43 -13.20 1.64
CA ALA A 198 -16.73 -14.61 1.53
C ALA A 198 -15.81 -15.29 0.51
N GLY A 199 -15.22 -16.43 0.86
CA GLY A 199 -14.25 -17.12 0.01
C GLY A 199 -14.79 -17.48 -1.39
N GLU A 200 -16.08 -17.83 -1.47
CA GLU A 200 -16.77 -18.09 -2.73
C GLU A 200 -16.92 -16.84 -3.60
N LEU A 201 -17.26 -15.69 -2.98
CA LEU A 201 -17.35 -14.41 -3.67
C LEU A 201 -15.99 -14.00 -4.22
N PHE A 202 -14.95 -14.06 -3.39
CA PHE A 202 -13.58 -13.76 -3.83
C PHE A 202 -13.15 -14.65 -4.99
N ARG A 203 -13.42 -15.96 -4.90
CA ARG A 203 -13.07 -16.92 -5.95
C ARG A 203 -13.79 -16.62 -7.26
N ARG A 204 -15.09 -16.35 -7.20
CA ARG A 204 -15.89 -15.97 -8.37
C ARG A 204 -15.29 -14.73 -9.05
N LEU A 205 -15.05 -13.66 -8.29
CA LEU A 205 -14.46 -12.43 -8.82
C LEU A 205 -13.04 -12.63 -9.35
N LEU A 206 -12.24 -13.48 -8.70
CA LEU A 206 -10.89 -13.85 -9.17
C LEU A 206 -10.95 -14.51 -10.55
N PHE A 207 -11.91 -15.40 -10.78
CA PHE A 207 -12.06 -16.11 -12.05
C PHE A 207 -12.64 -15.20 -13.15
N GLU A 208 -13.68 -14.43 -12.83
CA GLU A 208 -14.25 -13.43 -13.75
C GLU A 208 -13.17 -12.43 -14.20
N GLY A 209 -12.41 -11.88 -13.25
CA GLY A 209 -11.33 -10.95 -13.54
C GLY A 209 -10.16 -11.59 -14.31
N TYR A 210 -9.85 -12.85 -14.04
CA TYR A 210 -8.82 -13.58 -14.78
C TYR A 210 -9.22 -13.76 -16.25
N GLU A 211 -10.44 -14.26 -16.53
CA GLU A 211 -10.90 -14.46 -17.90
C GLU A 211 -11.04 -13.13 -18.66
N GLN A 212 -11.52 -12.07 -17.98
CA GLN A 212 -11.53 -10.72 -18.55
C GLN A 212 -10.13 -10.26 -18.94
N LEU A 213 -9.13 -10.39 -18.07
CA LEU A 213 -7.78 -9.91 -18.38
C LEU A 213 -7.09 -10.78 -19.44
N LYS A 214 -7.27 -12.09 -19.37
CA LYS A 214 -6.74 -13.06 -20.32
C LYS A 214 -7.24 -12.79 -21.74
N SER A 215 -8.49 -12.40 -21.93
CA SER A 215 -9.03 -12.07 -23.26
C SER A 215 -8.32 -10.89 -23.94
N HIS A 216 -7.64 -10.04 -23.16
CA HIS A 216 -6.88 -8.90 -23.67
C HIS A 216 -5.40 -9.23 -23.98
N VAL A 217 -4.90 -10.40 -23.56
CA VAL A 217 -3.51 -10.81 -23.78
C VAL A 217 -3.45 -11.95 -24.79
N MET A 218 -3.25 -11.62 -26.07
CA MET A 218 -3.18 -12.64 -27.13
C MET A 218 -2.05 -13.64 -26.90
N GLY A 219 -2.38 -14.93 -26.87
CA GLY A 219 -1.41 -16.02 -26.82
C GLY A 219 -0.74 -16.27 -25.47
N SER A 220 -1.14 -15.57 -24.39
CA SER A 220 -0.63 -15.80 -23.04
C SER A 220 -1.73 -16.27 -22.11
N VAL A 221 -1.45 -17.31 -21.34
CA VAL A 221 -2.29 -17.79 -20.23
C VAL A 221 -1.93 -17.12 -18.89
N TYR A 222 -0.88 -16.30 -18.88
CA TYR A 222 -0.37 -15.63 -17.68
C TYR A 222 -0.94 -14.23 -17.56
N VAL A 223 -1.64 -13.98 -16.47
CA VAL A 223 -2.17 -12.65 -16.10
C VAL A 223 -1.33 -12.09 -14.95
N PRO A 224 -0.88 -10.82 -15.03
CA PRO A 224 -0.19 -10.16 -13.92
C PRO A 224 -1.09 -10.06 -12.68
N ILE A 225 -0.55 -10.44 -11.51
CA ILE A 225 -1.21 -10.33 -10.21
C ILE A 225 -1.65 -8.89 -9.91
N PRO A 226 -0.85 -7.82 -10.17
CA PRO A 226 -1.31 -6.45 -9.93
C PRO A 226 -2.56 -6.07 -10.73
N ASP A 227 -2.66 -6.55 -11.97
CA ASP A 227 -3.82 -6.25 -12.82
C ASP A 227 -5.06 -7.02 -12.34
N LEU A 228 -4.88 -8.29 -11.96
CA LEU A 228 -5.95 -9.10 -11.39
C LEU A 228 -6.42 -8.53 -10.05
N ARG A 229 -5.49 -8.12 -9.18
CA ARG A 229 -5.77 -7.43 -7.92
C ARG A 229 -6.64 -6.21 -8.14
N ARG A 230 -6.29 -5.37 -9.10
CA ARG A 230 -7.06 -4.16 -9.43
C ARG A 230 -8.47 -4.49 -9.90
N CYS A 231 -8.62 -5.48 -10.78
CA CYS A 231 -9.91 -5.91 -11.28
C CYS A 231 -10.82 -6.41 -10.15
N VAL A 232 -10.32 -7.32 -9.31
CA VAL A 232 -11.08 -7.89 -8.18
C VAL A 232 -11.40 -6.82 -7.13
N ALA A 233 -10.42 -5.99 -6.76
CA ALA A 233 -10.62 -4.93 -5.79
C ALA A 233 -11.62 -3.86 -6.29
N GLY A 234 -11.63 -3.56 -7.59
CA GLY A 234 -12.61 -2.68 -8.21
C GLY A 234 -14.04 -3.21 -8.06
N HIS A 235 -14.27 -4.49 -8.38
CA HIS A 235 -15.58 -5.11 -8.22
C HIS A 235 -16.05 -5.17 -6.75
N LEU A 236 -15.13 -5.44 -5.82
CA LEU A 236 -15.47 -5.42 -4.39
C LEU A 236 -15.75 -4.01 -3.89
N LEU A 237 -15.02 -3.00 -4.36
CA LEU A 237 -15.25 -1.60 -4.06
C LEU A 237 -16.64 -1.14 -4.53
N GLU A 238 -17.05 -1.50 -5.74
CA GLU A 238 -18.41 -1.23 -6.28
C GLU A 238 -19.52 -1.86 -5.42
N GLN A 239 -19.22 -2.98 -4.75
CA GLN A 239 -20.12 -3.64 -3.80
C GLN A 239 -20.01 -3.12 -2.36
N GLY A 240 -19.25 -2.04 -2.13
CA GLY A 240 -19.06 -1.45 -0.80
C GLY A 240 -18.13 -2.25 0.11
N MET A 241 -17.31 -3.14 -0.44
CA MET A 241 -16.35 -4.00 0.29
C MET A 241 -14.90 -3.66 -0.09
N PRO A 242 -14.40 -2.45 0.19
CA PRO A 242 -13.05 -2.06 -0.21
C PRO A 242 -11.98 -2.90 0.49
N ILE A 243 -11.29 -3.75 -0.28
CA ILE A 243 -10.13 -4.50 0.21
C ILE A 243 -8.82 -3.78 -0.14
N SER A 244 -7.82 -3.89 0.73
CA SER A 244 -6.45 -3.47 0.43
C SER A 244 -5.71 -4.47 -0.44
N GLU A 245 -4.56 -4.05 -0.97
CA GLU A 245 -3.67 -4.97 -1.67
C GLU A 245 -3.22 -6.14 -0.81
N ALA A 246 -2.95 -5.90 0.49
CA ALA A 246 -2.59 -6.93 1.45
C ALA A 246 -3.73 -7.93 1.68
N GLN A 247 -4.96 -7.44 1.85
CA GLN A 247 -6.15 -8.29 2.01
C GLN A 247 -6.39 -9.15 0.77
N PHE A 248 -6.21 -8.60 -0.44
CA PHE A 248 -6.27 -9.39 -1.67
C PHE A 248 -5.22 -10.49 -1.68
N ASP A 249 -3.97 -10.16 -1.34
CA ASP A 249 -2.85 -11.10 -1.32
C ASP A 249 -3.11 -12.25 -0.32
N ASP A 250 -3.68 -11.96 0.85
CA ASP A 250 -4.07 -12.96 1.83
C ASP A 250 -5.19 -13.87 1.34
N LEU A 251 -6.24 -13.31 0.73
CA LEU A 251 -7.32 -14.09 0.13
C LEU A 251 -6.80 -15.00 -0.99
N LEU A 252 -5.84 -14.54 -1.79
CA LEU A 252 -5.19 -15.33 -2.84
C LEU A 252 -4.25 -16.42 -2.28
N ARG A 253 -3.62 -16.19 -1.13
CA ARG A 253 -2.82 -17.21 -0.42
C ARG A 253 -3.70 -18.34 0.09
N GLN A 254 -4.89 -18.01 0.57
CA GLN A 254 -5.85 -18.95 1.15
C GLN A 254 -6.59 -19.80 0.11
N GLN A 255 -6.56 -19.44 -1.17
CA GLN A 255 -7.21 -20.25 -2.21
C GLN A 255 -6.53 -21.61 -2.37
N PRO A 256 -7.30 -22.72 -2.41
CA PRO A 256 -6.78 -24.02 -2.83
C PRO A 256 -6.14 -23.92 -4.22
N ARG A 257 -4.95 -24.48 -4.39
CA ARG A 257 -4.25 -24.47 -5.69
C ARG A 257 -4.85 -25.45 -6.68
N VAL A 258 -5.45 -26.52 -6.17
CA VAL A 258 -6.17 -27.53 -6.94
C VAL A 258 -7.58 -27.61 -6.37
N MET A 259 -8.56 -27.45 -7.23
CA MET A 259 -9.99 -27.59 -6.97
C MET A 259 -10.56 -28.63 -7.95
N GLU A 260 -11.79 -29.09 -7.72
CA GLU A 260 -12.44 -30.08 -8.59
C GLU A 260 -12.48 -29.60 -10.05
N GLU A 261 -12.87 -28.35 -10.26
CA GLU A 261 -13.05 -27.77 -11.59
C GLU A 261 -11.82 -27.02 -12.12
N HIS A 262 -10.92 -26.54 -11.25
CA HIS A 262 -9.88 -25.58 -11.64
C HIS A 262 -8.54 -25.79 -10.92
N VAL A 263 -7.45 -25.41 -11.57
CA VAL A 263 -6.10 -25.36 -11.02
C VAL A 263 -5.56 -23.94 -11.13
N ILE A 264 -5.14 -23.35 -10.01
CA ILE A 264 -4.49 -22.03 -9.94
C ILE A 264 -2.98 -22.23 -9.83
N LEU A 265 -2.25 -21.77 -10.85
CA LEU A 265 -0.79 -21.75 -10.87
C LEU A 265 -0.27 -20.33 -10.68
N LEU A 266 0.76 -20.20 -9.84
CA LEU A 266 1.49 -18.96 -9.64
C LEU A 266 2.87 -19.09 -10.26
N SER A 267 3.27 -18.09 -11.04
CA SER A 267 4.55 -18.11 -11.75
C SER A 267 5.42 -16.89 -11.41
N PRO A 268 6.74 -17.09 -11.23
CA PRO A 268 7.68 -15.99 -11.06
C PRO A 268 7.84 -15.23 -12.38
N PRO A 269 8.18 -13.94 -12.35
CA PRO A 269 8.54 -13.22 -13.56
C PRO A 269 10.00 -13.50 -13.96
N GLY A 270 10.31 -13.40 -15.25
CA GLY A 270 11.70 -13.53 -15.74
C GLY A 270 12.63 -12.44 -15.18
N ARG A 271 12.09 -11.26 -14.85
CA ARG A 271 12.75 -10.22 -14.06
C ARG A 271 11.79 -9.71 -13.01
N ARG A 272 12.30 -9.41 -11.81
CA ARG A 272 11.49 -8.85 -10.74
C ARG A 272 10.78 -7.59 -11.22
N SER A 273 9.46 -7.60 -11.13
CA SER A 273 8.56 -6.50 -11.48
C SER A 273 7.79 -6.12 -10.22
N ASP A 274 7.44 -4.84 -10.04
CA ASP A 274 6.79 -4.36 -8.81
C ASP A 274 5.34 -4.85 -8.70
N GLY A 275 4.87 -5.09 -7.46
CA GLY A 275 3.46 -5.43 -7.19
C GLY A 275 3.10 -6.92 -7.15
N GLY A 276 4.06 -7.82 -7.38
CA GLY A 276 3.87 -9.26 -7.15
C GLY A 276 3.79 -9.64 -5.67
N ILE A 277 3.56 -10.91 -5.41
CA ILE A 277 3.30 -11.47 -4.07
C ILE A 277 4.41 -12.42 -3.63
N TRP A 278 4.74 -12.39 -2.34
CA TRP A 278 5.59 -13.41 -1.71
C TRP A 278 4.73 -14.50 -1.07
N ILE A 279 5.08 -15.76 -1.35
CA ILE A 279 4.53 -16.94 -0.68
C ILE A 279 5.69 -17.82 -0.23
N GLY A 280 5.89 -17.90 1.09
CA GLY A 280 7.10 -18.46 1.66
C GLY A 280 8.34 -17.70 1.18
N LYS A 281 9.29 -18.41 0.56
CA LYS A 281 10.54 -17.84 0.04
C LYS A 281 10.48 -17.44 -1.45
N ASN A 282 9.35 -17.65 -2.10
CA ASN A 282 9.20 -17.50 -3.55
C ASN A 282 8.42 -16.22 -3.88
N TYR A 283 8.85 -15.55 -4.95
CA TYR A 283 8.20 -14.36 -5.50
C TYR A 283 7.40 -14.73 -6.74
N TYR A 284 6.13 -14.35 -6.76
CA TYR A 284 5.21 -14.60 -7.86
C TYR A 284 4.69 -13.29 -8.42
N TYR A 285 4.52 -13.24 -9.73
CA TYR A 285 3.98 -12.06 -10.41
C TYR A 285 2.84 -12.41 -11.35
N TYR A 286 2.77 -13.65 -11.82
CA TYR A 286 1.75 -14.11 -12.74
C TYR A 286 0.85 -15.16 -12.10
N VAL A 287 -0.42 -15.14 -12.48
CA VAL A 287 -1.43 -16.17 -12.24
C VAL A 287 -1.82 -16.79 -13.57
N SER A 288 -2.00 -18.11 -13.57
CA SER A 288 -2.75 -18.81 -14.62
C SER A 288 -3.77 -19.76 -14.00
N ILE A 289 -4.95 -19.85 -14.62
CA ILE A 289 -6.07 -20.67 -14.14
C ILE A 289 -6.48 -21.60 -15.28
N TYR A 290 -6.52 -22.90 -14.99
CA TYR A 290 -6.87 -23.95 -15.96
C TYR A 290 -8.05 -24.76 -15.44
N PRO A 291 -8.89 -25.32 -16.32
CA PRO A 291 -9.79 -26.38 -15.92
C PRO A 291 -8.97 -27.58 -15.40
N SER A 292 -9.41 -28.18 -14.31
CA SER A 292 -8.84 -29.42 -13.78
C SER A 292 -9.06 -30.54 -14.78
N LYS A 293 -8.14 -31.51 -14.87
CA LYS A 293 -8.27 -32.69 -15.75
C LYS A 293 -9.34 -33.63 -15.17
N GLY A 294 -10.60 -33.24 -15.31
CA GLY A 294 -11.80 -34.01 -14.97
C GLY A 294 -12.84 -34.00 -16.09
N GLU A 295 -12.79 -33.01 -16.98
CA GLU A 295 -13.64 -32.94 -18.17
C GLU A 295 -12.76 -32.72 -19.41
N SER A 296 -12.12 -33.81 -19.84
CA SER A 296 -11.76 -33.92 -21.24
C SER A 296 -13.07 -34.19 -21.98
N ASN A 297 -13.60 -33.18 -22.67
CA ASN A 297 -14.79 -33.29 -23.53
C ASN A 297 -14.77 -34.61 -24.31
N ALA A 298 -15.71 -35.49 -23.95
CA ALA A 298 -16.32 -36.45 -24.85
C ALA A 298 -17.41 -35.73 -25.65
#